data_AF-D8VEU1-F1
#
_entry.id   AF-D8VEU1-F1
#
_cell.length_a   1.000
_cell.length_b   1.000
_cell.length_c   1.000
_cell.angle_alpha   90.00
_cell.angle_beta   90.00
_cell.angle_gamma   90.00
#
_symmetry.space_group_name_H-M   'P 1'
#
loop_
_entity.id
_entity.type
_entity.pdbx_description
1 polymer ?
#
loop_
_entity_poly.entity_id
_entity_poly.type
_entity_poly.pdbx_seq_one_letter_code
_entity_poly.pdbx_strand_id
1 'polypeptide(L)'
;GCRQLYQNMELFLSHVADHAGQVVVVDTGDESTITCVWEDCGFETSDEKEILRHIYYHAYHTKIKCLGANLIEKLALQGCQLDPQTRNSVPELSGPLICCWDDCKLEFLNVQQFYWHVHTHSITNDNGERKEKKCLWTNCKSNFANKFKLRDHLKSHSQERSLACPTCGSLFASRTKLHDHCLRQLPL
;
A
#
# COMPACT_ATOMS: atom_id res chain seq x y z
N GLY A 1 -16.20 -15.37 2.69
CA GLY A 1 -15.18 -14.59 1.94
C GLY A 1 -15.15 -15.01 0.48
N CYS A 2 -14.99 -14.04 -0.43
CA CYS A 2 -14.75 -14.25 -1.85
C CYS A 2 -13.42 -14.99 -2.10
N ARG A 3 -13.39 -15.93 -3.05
CA ARG A 3 -12.18 -16.75 -3.37
C ARG A 3 -11.80 -16.71 -4.85
N GLN A 4 -12.21 -15.66 -5.57
CA GLN A 4 -11.93 -15.54 -7.00
C GLN A 4 -10.44 -15.28 -7.26
N LEU A 5 -9.91 -15.94 -8.29
CA LEU A 5 -8.51 -15.86 -8.71
C LEU A 5 -8.41 -15.09 -10.02
N TYR A 6 -7.39 -14.25 -10.14
CA TYR A 6 -7.17 -13.42 -11.31
C TYR A 6 -5.75 -13.59 -11.82
N GLN A 7 -5.62 -13.62 -13.15
CA GLN A 7 -4.32 -13.74 -13.81
C GLN A 7 -3.63 -12.38 -13.98
N ASN A 8 -4.36 -11.27 -13.83
CA ASN A 8 -3.80 -9.93 -13.94
C ASN A 8 -4.33 -9.01 -12.83
N MET A 9 -3.54 -7.97 -12.53
CA MET A 9 -3.84 -7.02 -11.47
C MET A 9 -5.02 -6.10 -11.79
N GLU A 10 -5.26 -5.81 -13.07
CA GLU A 10 -6.32 -4.89 -13.48
C GLU A 10 -7.72 -5.48 -13.26
N LEU A 11 -7.92 -6.74 -13.66
CA LEU A 11 -9.14 -7.52 -13.40
C LEU A 11 -9.33 -7.75 -11.90
N PHE A 12 -8.25 -8.04 -11.15
CA PHE A 12 -8.33 -8.14 -9.70
C PHE A 12 -8.80 -6.83 -9.06
N LEU A 13 -8.25 -5.69 -9.49
CA LEU A 13 -8.65 -4.38 -8.96
C LEU A 13 -10.07 -4.00 -9.35
N SER A 14 -10.49 -4.30 -10.59
CA SER A 14 -11.88 -4.12 -11.02
C SER A 14 -12.84 -4.94 -10.16
N HIS A 15 -12.52 -6.19 -9.89
CA HIS A 15 -13.31 -7.04 -9.01
C HIS A 15 -13.36 -6.53 -7.56
N VAL A 16 -12.23 -6.05 -7.03
CA VAL A 16 -12.21 -5.48 -5.67
C VAL A 16 -13.11 -4.23 -5.58
N ALA A 17 -13.24 -3.46 -6.66
CA ALA A 17 -14.19 -2.35 -6.69
C ALA A 17 -15.66 -2.81 -6.53
N ASP A 18 -16.02 -4.01 -7.01
CA ASP A 18 -17.37 -4.58 -6.81
C ASP A 18 -17.65 -4.92 -5.33
N HIS A 19 -16.59 -5.19 -4.55
CA HIS A 19 -16.71 -5.40 -3.11
C HIS A 19 -16.95 -4.11 -2.33
N ALA A 20 -16.65 -2.93 -2.90
CA ALA A 20 -17.06 -1.67 -2.30
C ALA A 20 -18.58 -1.55 -2.18
N GLY A 21 -19.35 -2.15 -3.09
CA GLY A 21 -20.81 -2.22 -3.01
C GLY A 21 -21.35 -3.27 -2.04
N GLN A 22 -20.47 -4.06 -1.39
CA GLN A 22 -20.83 -5.14 -0.46
C GLN A 22 -20.55 -4.80 1.00
N VAL A 23 -20.21 -3.53 1.29
CA VAL A 23 -20.05 -3.03 2.66
C VAL A 23 -21.38 -3.13 3.41
N VAL A 24 -21.31 -3.43 4.71
CA VAL A 24 -22.51 -3.43 5.56
C VAL A 24 -22.73 -2.02 6.06
N VAL A 25 -23.91 -1.47 5.79
CA VAL A 25 -24.37 -0.19 6.34
C VAL A 25 -25.31 -0.50 7.49
N VAL A 26 -24.93 -0.08 8.70
CA VAL A 26 -25.77 -0.15 9.89
C VAL A 26 -26.34 1.24 10.14
N ASP A 27 -27.66 1.37 10.05
CA ASP A 27 -28.40 2.61 10.33
C ASP A 27 -29.02 2.52 11.73
N THR A 28 -28.54 3.34 12.67
CA THR A 28 -29.10 3.43 14.03
C THR A 28 -30.00 4.65 14.22
N GLY A 29 -30.47 5.28 13.16
CA GLY A 29 -31.43 6.40 13.18
C GLY A 29 -30.80 7.79 13.30
N ASP A 30 -29.59 7.91 13.83
CA ASP A 30 -28.83 9.18 13.92
C ASP A 30 -27.45 9.14 13.20
N GLU A 31 -26.85 7.96 13.01
CA GLU A 31 -25.57 7.79 12.30
C GLU A 31 -25.54 6.49 11.50
N SER A 32 -25.04 6.57 10.26
CA SER A 32 -24.79 5.40 9.41
C SER A 32 -23.34 4.96 9.57
N THR A 33 -23.14 3.75 10.08
CA THR A 33 -21.80 3.12 10.18
C THR A 33 -21.60 2.17 9.01
N ILE A 34 -20.45 2.26 8.36
CA ILE A 34 -20.01 1.40 7.26
C ILE A 34 -18.92 0.47 7.76
N THR A 35 -19.13 -0.84 7.66
CA THR A 35 -18.18 -1.86 8.14
C THR A 35 -17.50 -2.59 6.97
N CYS A 36 -16.17 -2.74 7.06
CA CYS A 36 -15.38 -3.54 6.13
C CYS A 36 -15.69 -5.03 6.29
N VAL A 37 -16.00 -5.69 5.17
CA VAL A 37 -16.33 -7.13 5.11
C VAL A 37 -15.12 -8.02 4.76
N TRP A 38 -13.91 -7.45 4.76
CA TRP A 38 -12.70 -8.24 4.56
C TRP A 38 -12.46 -9.15 5.77
N GLU A 39 -12.11 -10.41 5.52
CA GLU A 39 -11.91 -11.43 6.55
C GLU A 39 -10.87 -10.96 7.59
N ASP A 40 -11.21 -11.06 8.88
CA ASP A 40 -10.38 -10.65 10.02
C ASP A 40 -9.92 -9.17 10.00
N CYS A 41 -10.70 -8.26 9.39
CA CYS A 41 -10.39 -6.83 9.37
C CYS A 41 -11.04 -6.05 10.53
N GLY A 42 -12.38 -6.03 10.60
CA GLY A 42 -13.12 -5.33 11.66
C GLY A 42 -13.08 -3.79 11.60
N PHE A 43 -12.68 -3.19 10.47
CA PHE A 43 -12.66 -1.74 10.31
C PHE A 43 -14.05 -1.15 10.08
N GLU A 44 -14.31 0.01 10.68
CA GLU A 44 -15.58 0.74 10.62
C GLU A 44 -15.34 2.23 10.38
N THR A 45 -16.22 2.89 9.63
CA THR A 45 -16.20 4.34 9.40
C THR A 45 -17.58 4.83 8.99
N SER A 46 -17.83 6.14 9.08
CA SER A 46 -18.98 6.79 8.46
C SER A 46 -18.64 7.53 7.14
N ASP A 47 -17.35 7.60 6.76
CA ASP A 47 -16.88 8.25 5.52
C ASP A 47 -16.80 7.22 4.36
N GLU A 48 -17.65 7.40 3.35
CA GLU A 48 -17.67 6.58 2.14
C GLU A 48 -16.33 6.60 1.37
N LYS A 49 -15.63 7.74 1.32
CA LYS A 49 -14.33 7.79 0.68
C LYS A 49 -13.26 7.06 1.49
N GLU A 50 -13.38 7.05 2.81
CA GLU A 50 -12.46 6.34 3.69
C GLU A 50 -12.58 4.83 3.53
N ILE A 51 -13.81 4.29 3.54
CA ILE A 51 -14.01 2.85 3.35
C ILE A 51 -13.53 2.41 1.96
N LEU A 52 -13.70 3.23 0.92
CA LEU A 52 -13.16 2.95 -0.42
C LEU A 52 -11.63 2.88 -0.40
N ARG A 53 -10.96 3.88 0.20
CA ARG A 53 -9.49 3.87 0.36
C ARG A 53 -9.01 2.63 1.10
N HIS A 54 -9.71 2.26 2.16
CA HIS A 54 -9.44 1.09 2.97
C HIS A 54 -9.55 -0.23 2.17
N ILE A 55 -10.63 -0.41 1.40
CA ILE A 55 -10.83 -1.57 0.53
C ILE A 55 -9.73 -1.65 -0.55
N TYR A 56 -9.39 -0.54 -1.18
CA TYR A 56 -8.26 -0.50 -2.13
C TYR A 56 -6.93 -0.82 -1.46
N TYR A 57 -6.74 -0.49 -0.18
CA TYR A 57 -5.56 -0.89 0.57
C TYR A 57 -5.50 -2.41 0.72
N HIS A 58 -6.59 -3.10 1.01
CA HIS A 58 -6.57 -4.57 1.05
C HIS A 58 -6.18 -5.20 -0.28
N ALA A 59 -6.63 -4.65 -1.40
CA ALA A 59 -6.20 -5.10 -2.72
C ALA A 59 -4.68 -4.96 -2.88
N TYR A 60 -4.16 -3.79 -2.52
CA TYR A 60 -2.73 -3.51 -2.53
C TYR A 60 -1.95 -4.42 -1.58
N HIS A 61 -2.45 -4.63 -0.35
CA HIS A 61 -1.87 -5.49 0.67
C HIS A 61 -1.77 -6.94 0.20
N THR A 62 -2.83 -7.44 -0.44
CA THR A 62 -2.85 -8.77 -1.06
C THR A 62 -1.75 -8.91 -2.11
N LYS A 63 -1.63 -7.92 -3.01
CA LYS A 63 -0.54 -7.89 -4.00
C LYS A 63 0.84 -7.93 -3.34
N ILE A 64 1.10 -7.10 -2.35
CA ILE A 64 2.44 -7.05 -1.71
C ILE A 64 2.71 -8.24 -0.79
N LYS A 65 1.68 -8.94 -0.29
CA LYS A 65 1.81 -10.26 0.35
C LYS A 65 2.26 -11.32 -0.65
N CYS A 66 1.69 -11.34 -1.86
CA CYS A 66 2.16 -12.23 -2.94
C CYS A 66 3.61 -11.94 -3.33
N LEU A 67 3.98 -10.66 -3.45
CA LEU A 67 5.38 -10.27 -3.71
C LEU A 67 6.32 -10.69 -2.57
N GLY A 68 5.86 -10.59 -1.33
CA GLY A 68 6.59 -11.06 -0.15
C GLY A 68 6.79 -12.58 -0.14
N ALA A 69 5.73 -13.34 -0.41
CA ALA A 69 5.79 -14.80 -0.55
C ALA A 69 6.81 -15.22 -1.62
N ASN A 70 6.74 -14.61 -2.81
CA ASN A 70 7.68 -14.89 -3.90
C ASN A 70 9.14 -14.57 -3.50
N LEU A 71 9.36 -13.53 -2.70
CA LEU A 71 10.70 -13.20 -2.22
C LEU A 71 11.21 -14.21 -1.20
N ILE A 72 10.37 -14.60 -0.24
CA ILE A 72 10.69 -15.62 0.78
C ILE A 72 11.06 -16.93 0.10
N GLU A 73 10.25 -17.38 -0.86
CA GLU A 73 10.50 -18.58 -1.64
C GLU A 73 11.80 -18.47 -2.45
N LYS A 74 11.98 -17.39 -3.21
CA LYS A 74 13.18 -17.17 -4.03
C LYS A 74 14.48 -17.15 -3.21
N LEU A 75 14.41 -16.65 -1.98
CA LEU A 75 15.56 -16.57 -1.07
C LEU A 75 15.65 -17.77 -0.11
N ALA A 76 14.76 -18.76 -0.23
CA ALA A 76 14.65 -19.91 0.66
C ALA A 76 14.64 -19.52 2.16
N LEU A 77 13.94 -18.42 2.50
CA LEU A 77 13.84 -17.95 3.87
C LEU A 77 12.82 -18.78 4.65
N GLN A 78 13.07 -18.96 5.94
CA GLN A 78 12.07 -19.55 6.83
C GLN A 78 10.82 -18.66 6.89
N GLY A 79 9.65 -19.30 6.84
CA GLY A 79 8.37 -18.62 6.97
C GLY A 79 8.19 -18.00 8.37
N CYS A 80 7.47 -16.88 8.41
CA CYS A 80 7.11 -16.22 9.66
C CYS A 80 6.22 -17.11 10.53
N GLN A 81 6.47 -17.09 11.85
CA GLN A 81 5.74 -17.87 12.87
C GLN A 81 4.84 -17.00 13.76
N LEU A 82 4.73 -15.71 13.49
CA LEU A 82 3.83 -14.81 14.23
C LEU A 82 2.36 -15.14 13.92
N ASP A 83 1.47 -14.75 14.84
CA ASP A 83 0.03 -15.00 14.79
C ASP A 83 -0.60 -14.52 13.45
N PRO A 84 -1.19 -15.44 12.67
CA PRO A 84 -1.88 -15.12 11.42
C PRO A 84 -3.16 -14.29 11.58
N GLN A 85 -3.72 -14.11 12.79
CA GLN A 85 -4.95 -13.33 12.99
C GLN A 85 -4.81 -11.88 12.49
N THR A 86 -3.60 -11.32 12.56
CA THR A 86 -3.30 -9.96 12.10
C THR A 86 -3.01 -9.86 10.59
N ARG A 87 -3.10 -10.98 9.85
CA ARG A 87 -2.69 -11.07 8.44
C ARG A 87 -3.43 -10.14 7.50
N ASN A 88 -4.68 -9.81 7.82
CA ASN A 88 -5.53 -8.96 7.02
C ASN A 88 -5.73 -7.58 7.63
N SER A 89 -5.15 -7.29 8.79
CA SER A 89 -5.16 -5.95 9.36
C SER A 89 -4.33 -5.02 8.48
N VAL A 90 -4.96 -3.96 7.97
CA VAL A 90 -4.33 -2.92 7.16
C VAL A 90 -4.19 -1.64 7.97
N PRO A 91 -3.17 -0.80 7.71
CA PRO A 91 -3.03 0.47 8.42
C PRO A 91 -4.20 1.40 8.15
N GLU A 92 -4.60 2.14 9.17
CA GLU A 92 -5.49 3.28 9.04
C GLU A 92 -4.79 4.37 8.21
N LEU A 93 -5.43 4.76 7.11
CA LEU A 93 -4.94 5.84 6.26
C LEU A 93 -5.35 7.17 6.91
N SER A 94 -4.39 7.95 7.40
CA SER A 94 -4.60 9.17 8.21
C SER A 94 -5.21 10.38 7.46
N GLY A 95 -6.07 10.13 6.46
CA GLY A 95 -6.73 11.16 5.66
C GLY A 95 -6.73 10.87 4.16
N PRO A 96 -7.15 11.85 3.33
CA PRO A 96 -7.18 11.71 1.88
C PRO A 96 -5.77 11.54 1.30
N LEU A 97 -5.64 10.74 0.24
CA LEU A 97 -4.36 10.52 -0.44
C LEU A 97 -4.13 11.64 -1.44
N ILE A 98 -3.51 12.73 -0.97
CA ILE A 98 -3.25 13.92 -1.78
C ILE A 98 -1.76 14.01 -2.11
N CYS A 99 -1.44 14.26 -3.38
CA CYS A 99 -0.07 14.53 -3.79
C CYS A 99 0.37 15.92 -3.34
N CYS A 100 1.43 16.00 -2.53
CA CYS A 100 2.01 17.27 -2.09
C CYS A 100 3.26 17.66 -2.89
N TRP A 101 3.45 17.09 -4.08
CA TRP A 101 4.39 17.62 -5.05
C TRP A 101 3.92 19.00 -5.55
N ASP A 102 4.87 19.89 -5.82
CA ASP A 102 4.63 21.25 -6.30
C ASP A 102 3.66 21.25 -7.49
N ASP A 103 2.63 22.11 -7.41
CA ASP A 103 1.53 22.23 -8.37
C ASP A 103 0.74 20.96 -8.73
N CYS A 104 0.92 19.83 -8.04
CA CYS A 104 0.26 18.58 -8.43
C CYS A 104 -1.13 18.38 -7.83
N LYS A 105 -1.30 18.56 -6.51
CA LYS A 105 -2.58 18.54 -5.72
C LYS A 105 -3.63 17.45 -6.03
N LEU A 106 -3.31 16.44 -6.85
CA LEU A 106 -4.23 15.36 -7.20
C LEU A 106 -4.59 14.52 -5.97
N GLU A 107 -5.88 14.18 -5.85
CA GLU A 107 -6.43 13.31 -4.81
C GLU A 107 -6.76 11.92 -5.39
N PHE A 108 -6.51 10.88 -4.60
CA PHE A 108 -6.72 9.49 -4.99
C PHE A 108 -7.53 8.73 -3.94
N LEU A 109 -8.41 7.83 -4.41
CA LEU A 109 -9.01 6.80 -3.56
C LEU A 109 -8.18 5.51 -3.56
N ASN A 110 -7.44 5.25 -4.63
CA ASN A 110 -6.67 4.03 -4.79
C ASN A 110 -5.20 4.24 -4.41
N VAL A 111 -4.73 3.55 -3.37
CA VAL A 111 -3.35 3.65 -2.87
C VAL A 111 -2.31 3.26 -3.90
N GLN A 112 -2.59 2.25 -4.74
CA GLN A 112 -1.67 1.82 -5.78
C GLN A 112 -1.53 2.88 -6.88
N GLN A 113 -2.63 3.54 -7.25
CA GLN A 113 -2.61 4.65 -8.21
C GLN A 113 -1.89 5.86 -7.61
N PHE A 114 -2.13 6.18 -6.33
CA PHE A 114 -1.40 7.23 -5.62
C PHE A 114 0.12 6.98 -5.63
N TYR A 115 0.57 5.79 -5.25
CA TYR A 115 1.99 5.45 -5.25
C TYR A 115 2.59 5.51 -6.66
N TRP A 116 1.89 4.96 -7.65
CA TRP A 116 2.34 5.04 -9.04
C TRP A 116 2.45 6.48 -9.53
N HIS A 117 1.44 7.31 -9.24
CA HIS A 117 1.43 8.74 -9.55
C HIS A 117 2.63 9.45 -8.92
N VAL A 118 2.88 9.23 -7.62
CA VAL A 118 4.02 9.83 -6.92
C VAL A 118 5.34 9.49 -7.61
N HIS A 119 5.52 8.26 -8.08
CA HIS A 119 6.73 7.86 -8.81
C HIS A 119 6.93 8.59 -10.13
N THR A 120 5.87 9.08 -10.78
CA THR A 120 5.99 9.82 -12.05
C THR A 120 6.76 11.14 -11.87
N HIS A 121 6.73 11.74 -10.69
CA HIS A 121 7.53 12.94 -10.37
C HIS A 121 9.04 12.70 -10.38
N SER A 122 9.49 11.44 -10.33
CA SER A 122 10.92 11.13 -10.48
C SER A 122 11.42 11.28 -11.93
N ILE A 123 10.52 11.35 -12.92
CA ILE A 123 10.85 11.38 -14.35
C ILE A 123 10.42 12.66 -15.08
N THR A 124 9.56 13.50 -14.49
CA THR A 124 8.96 14.68 -15.15
C THR A 124 9.94 15.78 -15.59
N ASN A 125 11.21 15.70 -15.18
CA ASN A 125 12.27 16.66 -15.54
C ASN A 125 13.57 15.96 -16.00
N ASP A 126 13.46 14.83 -16.70
CA ASP A 126 14.62 14.05 -17.16
C ASP A 126 15.01 14.31 -18.61
N ASN A 127 15.62 15.48 -18.88
CA ASN A 127 16.12 15.84 -20.22
C ASN A 127 17.44 15.13 -20.60
N GLY A 128 17.80 14.02 -19.94
CA GLY A 128 19.04 13.27 -20.20
C GLY A 128 20.33 13.92 -19.68
N GLU A 129 20.27 15.11 -19.10
CA GLU A 129 21.42 15.76 -18.47
C GLU A 129 21.72 15.16 -17.09
N ARG A 130 23.02 14.99 -16.77
CA ARG A 130 23.55 14.62 -15.43
C ARG A 130 23.33 15.73 -14.37
N LYS A 131 22.14 16.31 -14.32
CA LYS A 131 21.75 17.29 -13.32
C LYS A 131 21.12 16.59 -12.11
N GLU A 132 21.43 17.13 -10.94
CA GLU A 132 20.80 16.74 -9.68
C GLU A 132 19.28 16.82 -9.79
N LYS A 133 18.59 15.82 -9.22
CA LYS A 133 17.14 15.73 -9.18
C LYS A 133 16.65 16.22 -7.83
N LYS A 134 15.91 17.33 -7.83
CA LYS A 134 15.34 17.93 -6.62
C LYS A 134 14.01 17.28 -6.27
N CYS A 135 13.76 17.06 -4.99
CA CYS A 135 12.43 16.71 -4.51
C CYS A 135 11.61 18.00 -4.35
N LEU A 136 10.50 18.11 -5.07
CA LEU A 136 9.57 19.26 -4.96
C LEU A 136 8.36 18.92 -4.08
N TRP A 137 8.50 17.91 -3.22
CA TRP A 137 7.48 17.67 -2.19
C TRP A 137 7.45 18.84 -1.21
N THR A 138 6.27 19.22 -0.76
CA THR A 138 6.06 20.31 0.18
C THR A 138 6.97 20.14 1.40
N ASN A 139 7.72 21.20 1.75
CA ASN A 139 8.70 21.24 2.84
C ASN A 139 9.89 20.26 2.72
N CYS A 140 10.11 19.65 1.56
CA CYS A 140 11.30 18.84 1.31
C CYS A 140 12.38 19.67 0.60
N LYS A 141 13.63 19.55 1.06
CA LYS A 141 14.80 20.22 0.46
C LYS A 141 15.84 19.23 -0.08
N SER A 142 15.45 17.97 -0.23
CA SER A 142 16.36 16.88 -0.61
C SER A 142 16.71 16.91 -2.10
N ASN A 143 17.96 16.58 -2.40
CA ASN A 143 18.49 16.49 -3.76
C ASN A 143 19.15 15.13 -3.98
N PHE A 144 19.08 14.60 -5.21
CA PHE A 144 19.50 13.24 -5.53
C PHE A 144 20.31 13.19 -6.83
N ALA A 145 21.29 12.29 -6.89
CA ALA A 145 22.16 12.15 -8.05
C ALA A 145 21.46 11.63 -9.32
N ASN A 146 20.31 10.97 -9.19
CA ASN A 146 19.55 10.46 -10.33
C ASN A 146 18.07 10.18 -9.99
N LYS A 147 17.27 9.93 -11.03
CA LYS A 147 15.84 9.63 -10.91
C LYS A 147 15.53 8.41 -10.04
N PHE A 148 16.36 7.37 -10.06
CA PHE A 148 16.11 6.17 -9.25
C PHE A 148 16.22 6.44 -7.76
N LYS A 149 17.17 7.28 -7.35
CA LYS A 149 17.33 7.71 -5.95
C LYS A 149 16.22 8.64 -5.50
N LEU A 150 15.79 9.60 -6.35
CA LEU A 150 14.61 10.42 -6.07
C LEU A 150 13.35 9.55 -5.95
N ARG A 151 13.13 8.62 -6.87
CA ARG A 151 12.00 7.68 -6.83
C ARG A 151 11.95 6.88 -5.53
N ASP A 152 13.09 6.38 -5.07
CA ASP A 152 13.14 5.63 -3.82
C ASP A 152 12.85 6.52 -2.60
N HIS A 153 13.37 7.76 -2.60
CA HIS A 153 13.05 8.75 -1.58
C HIS A 153 11.57 9.09 -1.53
N LEU A 154 10.90 9.23 -2.68
CA LEU A 154 9.48 9.58 -2.74
C LEU A 154 8.56 8.61 -1.98
N LYS A 155 8.98 7.36 -1.79
CA LYS A 155 8.28 6.39 -0.94
C LYS A 155 8.16 6.85 0.52
N SER A 156 9.10 7.64 1.03
CA SER A 156 9.01 8.17 2.40
C SER A 156 7.94 9.25 2.53
N HIS A 157 7.60 9.94 1.45
CA HIS A 157 6.51 10.91 1.43
C HIS A 157 5.14 10.24 1.31
N SER A 158 5.03 9.23 0.43
CA SER A 158 3.78 8.48 0.27
C SER A 158 3.57 7.38 1.32
N GLN A 159 4.56 7.14 2.18
CA GLN A 159 4.59 6.01 3.12
C GLN A 159 4.43 4.64 2.46
N GLU A 160 4.83 4.50 1.19
CA GLU A 160 4.69 3.26 0.45
C GLU A 160 5.44 2.11 1.14
N ARG A 161 4.79 0.95 1.20
CA ARG A 161 5.37 -0.33 1.63
C ARG A 161 5.25 -1.31 0.50
N SER A 162 6.36 -1.72 -0.08
CA SER A 162 6.35 -2.50 -1.33
C SER A 162 6.26 -4.02 -1.11
N LEU A 163 6.36 -4.49 0.13
CA LEU A 163 6.31 -5.92 0.49
C LEU A 163 5.51 -6.10 1.78
N ALA A 164 4.84 -7.24 1.92
CA ALA A 164 4.23 -7.66 3.17
C ALA A 164 4.55 -9.13 3.47
N CYS A 165 4.64 -9.48 4.74
CA CYS A 165 4.77 -10.88 5.15
C CYS A 165 3.46 -11.62 4.84
N PRO A 166 3.50 -12.74 4.09
CA PRO A 166 2.30 -13.47 3.77
C PRO A 166 1.63 -14.11 5.00
N THR A 167 2.36 -14.37 6.09
CA THR A 167 1.81 -14.97 7.31
C THR A 167 1.13 -13.95 8.21
N CYS A 168 1.86 -12.95 8.71
CA CYS A 168 1.37 -12.02 9.72
C CYS A 168 0.92 -10.66 9.16
N GLY A 169 0.97 -10.46 7.84
CA GLY A 169 0.51 -9.22 7.20
C GLY A 169 1.41 -7.99 7.40
N SER A 170 2.48 -8.09 8.21
CA SER A 170 3.38 -6.95 8.49
C SER A 170 3.95 -6.34 7.21
N LEU A 171 4.06 -5.01 7.19
CA LEU A 171 4.44 -4.23 6.02
C LEU A 171 5.91 -3.81 6.04
N PHE A 172 6.56 -3.86 4.88
CA PHE A 172 7.99 -3.57 4.74
C PHE A 172 8.28 -2.62 3.58
N ALA A 173 9.13 -1.62 3.85
CA ALA A 173 9.56 -0.64 2.84
C ALA A 173 10.59 -1.21 1.85
N SER A 174 11.26 -2.33 2.19
CA SER A 174 12.32 -2.90 1.35
C SER A 174 12.46 -4.41 1.53
N ARG A 175 13.15 -5.04 0.56
CA ARG A 175 13.50 -6.47 0.59
C ARG A 175 14.30 -6.84 1.83
N THR A 176 15.28 -6.01 2.19
CA THR A 176 16.13 -6.21 3.37
C THR A 176 15.29 -6.24 4.64
N LYS A 177 14.29 -5.38 4.79
CA LYS A 177 13.45 -5.35 5.98
C LYS A 177 12.57 -6.60 6.13
N LEU A 178 12.03 -7.13 5.02
CA LEU A 178 11.31 -8.41 5.05
C LEU A 178 12.25 -9.58 5.36
N HIS A 179 13.47 -9.57 4.80
CA HIS A 179 14.50 -10.57 5.10
C HIS A 179 14.86 -10.57 6.59
N ASP A 180 15.17 -9.41 7.15
CA ASP A 180 15.48 -9.25 8.58
C ASP A 180 14.32 -9.72 9.47
N HIS A 181 13.07 -9.46 9.05
CA HIS A 181 11.89 -9.96 9.73
C HIS A 181 11.86 -11.49 9.78
N CYS A 182 12.14 -12.18 8.67
CA CYS A 182 12.15 -13.64 8.61
C CYS A 182 13.32 -14.24 9.42
N LEU A 183 14.50 -13.63 9.38
CA LEU A 183 15.66 -14.09 10.16
C LEU A 183 15.42 -14.04 11.67
N ARG A 184 14.68 -13.04 12.17
CA ARG A 184 14.33 -12.94 13.60
C ARG A 184 13.37 -14.02 14.08
N GLN A 185 12.80 -14.82 13.17
CA GLN A 185 11.92 -15.93 13.50
C GLN A 185 12.69 -17.24 13.71
N LEU A 186 14.02 -17.23 13.54
CA LEU A 186 14.87 -18.37 13.86
C LEU A 186 15.00 -18.50 15.39
N PRO A 187 14.74 -19.67 15.98
CA PRO A 187 15.08 -19.91 17.37
C PRO A 187 16.61 -19.79 17.56
N LEU A 188 17.02 -19.24 18.71
CA LEU A 188 18.42 -19.19 19.14
C LEU A 188 19.01 -20.59 19.33
#